data_AF-A0A7J9IMD3-F1
#
_entry.id   AF-A0A7J9IMD3-F1
#
_cell.length_a   1.000
_cell.length_b   1.000
_cell.length_c   1.000
_cell.angle_alpha   90.00
_cell.angle_beta   90.00
_cell.angle_gamma   90.00
#
_symmetry.space_group_name_H-M   'P 1'
#
loop_
_entity.id
_entity.type
_entity.pdbx_description
1 polymer ?
#
loop_
_entity_poly.entity_id
_entity_poly.type
_entity_poly.pdbx_seq_one_letter_code
_entity_poly.pdbx_strand_id
1 'polypeptide(L)'
;MVSRLLLQTFAHELGRLKPDAQKEISHYTLDQIQPRVVSFEEQVLFIREKLAELYESEQQWSKAAQILSGIDLDSGMRVIDDTFRLSKCVQIARLYLE
;
A
#
# COMPACT_ATOMS: atom_id res chain seq x y z
N MET A 1 1.24 -0.69 20.95
CA MET A 1 0.00 -1.44 20.65
C MET A 1 -1.12 -0.52 20.18
N VAL A 2 -1.46 0.55 20.92
CA VAL A 2 -2.57 1.46 20.57
C VAL A 2 -2.42 2.12 19.19
N SER A 3 -1.24 2.65 18.83
CA SER A 3 -1.03 3.33 17.54
C SER A 3 -1.17 2.42 16.31
N ARG A 4 -0.79 1.13 16.41
CA ARG A 4 -0.93 0.17 15.30
C ARG A 4 -2.40 -0.16 15.05
N LEU A 5 -3.16 -0.38 16.11
CA LEU A 5 -4.59 -0.63 16.03
C LEU A 5 -5.34 0.58 15.45
N LEU A 6 -5.00 1.79 15.92
CA LEU A 6 -5.60 3.03 15.40
C LEU A 6 -5.30 3.23 13.91
N LEU A 7 -4.05 3.00 13.46
CA LEU A 7 -3.73 3.07 12.03
C LEU A 7 -4.49 2.03 11.21
N GLN A 8 -4.67 0.82 11.74
CA GLN A 8 -5.40 -0.22 11.04
C GLN A 8 -6.89 0.14 10.89
N THR A 9 -7.52 0.67 11.95
CA THR A 9 -8.89 1.20 11.88
C THR A 9 -8.98 2.37 10.92
N PHE A 10 -8.01 3.29 10.95
CA PHE A 10 -7.92 4.41 10.03
C PHE A 10 -7.84 3.96 8.57
N ALA A 11 -6.97 3.00 8.26
CA ALA A 11 -6.81 2.50 6.90
C ALA A 11 -8.08 1.78 6.40
N HIS A 12 -8.85 1.16 7.30
CA HIS A 12 -10.15 0.58 6.95
C HIS A 12 -11.19 1.65 6.63
N GLU A 13 -11.28 2.71 7.44
CA GLU A 13 -12.20 3.84 7.21
C GLU A 13 -11.82 4.67 5.98
N LEU A 14 -10.54 4.66 5.60
CA LEU A 14 -10.03 5.34 4.42
C LEU A 14 -10.70 4.86 3.12
N GLY A 15 -11.08 3.58 3.04
CA GLY A 15 -11.83 3.02 1.91
C GLY A 15 -13.28 3.49 1.78
N ARG A 16 -13.81 4.22 2.76
CA ARG A 16 -15.19 4.79 2.74
C ARG A 16 -15.23 6.21 2.19
N LEU A 17 -14.06 6.82 1.97
CA LEU A 17 -13.93 8.18 1.47
C LEU A 17 -14.07 8.21 -0.06
N LYS A 18 -14.25 9.42 -0.60
CA LYS A 18 -14.22 9.61 -2.05
C LYS A 18 -12.81 9.28 -2.58
N PRO A 19 -12.68 8.73 -3.81
CA PRO A 19 -11.40 8.37 -4.42
C PRO A 19 -10.31 9.44 -4.30
N ASP A 20 -10.64 10.71 -4.55
CA ASP A 20 -9.66 11.80 -4.49
C ASP A 20 -9.15 12.07 -3.07
N ALA A 21 -10.05 12.11 -2.08
CA ALA A 21 -9.67 12.25 -0.68
C ALA A 21 -8.89 11.03 -0.19
N GLN A 22 -9.27 9.83 -0.63
CA GLN A 22 -8.58 8.58 -0.31
C GLN A 22 -7.14 8.59 -0.81
N LYS A 23 -6.89 9.05 -2.04
CA LYS A 23 -5.54 9.25 -2.60
C LYS A 23 -4.72 10.24 -1.77
N GLU A 24 -5.26 11.44 -1.55
CA GLU A 24 -4.56 12.50 -0.84
C GLU A 24 -4.15 12.08 0.58
N ILE A 25 -5.11 11.50 1.32
CA ILE A 25 -4.88 11.05 2.69
C ILE A 25 -3.91 9.85 2.72
N SER A 26 -3.96 8.94 1.74
CA SER A 26 -3.00 7.83 1.67
C SER A 26 -1.57 8.33 1.48
N HIS A 27 -1.35 9.26 0.53
CA HIS A 27 -0.05 9.86 0.29
C HIS A 27 0.48 10.60 1.53
N TYR A 28 -0.35 11.47 2.11
CA TYR A 28 0.00 12.16 3.34
C TYR A 28 0.37 11.19 4.48
N THR A 29 -0.43 10.13 4.65
CA THR A 29 -0.19 9.13 5.69
C THR A 29 1.13 8.39 5.46
N LEU A 30 1.45 8.01 4.23
CA LEU A 30 2.72 7.35 3.89
C LEU A 30 3.92 8.26 4.17
N ASP A 31 3.83 9.55 3.82
CA ASP A 31 4.88 10.54 4.10
C ASP A 31 5.12 10.72 5.61
N GLN A 32 4.04 10.78 6.40
CA GLN A 32 4.14 10.90 7.86
C GLN A 32 4.72 9.64 8.53
N ILE A 33 4.43 8.46 7.98
CA ILE A 33 4.91 7.18 8.52
C ILE A 33 6.34 6.87 8.07
N GLN A 34 6.81 7.44 6.96
CA GLN A 34 8.12 7.16 6.36
C GLN A 34 9.30 7.14 7.38
N PRO A 35 9.43 8.08 8.35
CA PRO A 35 10.52 8.06 9.33
C PRO A 35 10.48 6.85 10.29
N ARG A 36 9.31 6.20 10.41
CA ARG A 36 9.05 5.07 11.30
C ARG A 36 8.50 3.86 10.54
N VAL A 37 8.76 3.77 9.23
CA VAL A 37 8.17 2.76 8.34
C VAL A 37 8.37 1.32 8.85
N VAL A 38 9.54 1.00 9.39
CA VAL A 38 9.88 -0.31 9.98
C VAL A 38 8.98 -0.67 11.18
N SER A 39 8.44 0.32 11.88
CA SER A 39 7.50 0.09 12.98
C SER A 39 6.06 -0.11 12.52
N PHE A 40 5.75 0.13 11.25
CA PHE A 40 4.38 0.14 10.71
C PHE A 40 4.28 -0.56 9.35
N GLU A 41 5.19 -1.49 9.06
CA GLU A 41 5.30 -2.13 7.74
C GLU A 41 3.99 -2.76 7.27
N GLU A 42 3.22 -3.37 8.18
CA GLU A 42 1.91 -3.97 7.90
C GLU A 42 0.87 -2.93 7.49
N GLN A 43 0.83 -1.81 8.21
CA GLN A 43 -0.10 -0.72 7.92
C GLN A 43 0.28 -0.05 6.60
N VAL A 44 1.58 0.11 6.34
CA VAL A 44 2.12 0.68 5.10
C VAL A 44 1.82 -0.22 3.91
N LEU A 45 1.98 -1.54 4.06
CA LEU A 45 1.61 -2.53 3.05
C LEU A 45 0.14 -2.36 2.67
N PHE A 46 -0.75 -2.39 3.66
CA PHE A 46 -2.19 -2.30 3.42
C PHE A 46 -2.61 -0.97 2.76
N ILE A 47 -2.04 0.16 3.19
CA ILE A 47 -2.32 1.47 2.58
C ILE A 47 -1.83 1.50 1.12
N ARG A 48 -0.64 0.97 0.83
CA ARG A 48 -0.13 0.91 -0.55
C ARG A 48 -0.96 0.01 -1.45
N GLU A 49 -1.40 -1.14 -0.96
CA GLU A 49 -2.30 -2.03 -1.72
C GLU A 49 -3.61 -1.32 -2.08
N LYS A 50 -4.26 -0.67 -1.09
CA LYS A 50 -5.51 0.07 -1.32
C LYS A 50 -5.33 1.24 -2.28
N LEU A 51 -4.21 1.94 -2.19
CA LEU A 51 -3.89 3.04 -3.08
C LEU A 51 -3.61 2.55 -4.52
N ALA A 52 -2.96 1.40 -4.68
CA ALA A 52 -2.73 0.78 -5.98
C ALA A 52 -4.04 0.32 -6.62
N GLU A 53 -4.92 -0.37 -5.89
CA GLU A 53 -6.27 -0.76 -6.35
C GLU A 53 -7.06 0.45 -6.87
N LEU A 54 -6.93 1.60 -6.19
CA LEU A 54 -7.59 2.84 -6.59
C LEU A 54 -7.02 3.39 -7.90
N TYR A 55 -5.70 3.40 -8.07
CA TYR A 55 -5.08 3.79 -9.33
C TYR A 55 -5.39 2.83 -10.48
N GLU A 56 -5.47 1.52 -10.21
CA GLU A 56 -5.93 0.52 -11.18
C GLU A 56 -7.37 0.82 -11.64
N SER A 57 -8.27 1.17 -10.71
CA SER A 57 -9.66 1.53 -11.04
C SER A 57 -9.79 2.78 -11.93
N GLU A 58 -8.80 3.67 -11.87
CA GLU A 58 -8.70 4.88 -12.70
C GLU A 58 -7.90 4.67 -13.98
N GLN A 59 -7.54 3.42 -14.32
CA GLN A 59 -6.70 3.05 -15.48
C GLN A 59 -5.31 3.71 -15.46
N GLN A 60 -4.81 4.05 -14.27
CA GLN A 60 -3.48 4.62 -14.06
C GLN A 60 -2.48 3.52 -13.69
N TRP A 61 -2.28 2.57 -14.61
CA TRP A 61 -1.50 1.34 -14.39
C TRP A 61 -0.07 1.62 -13.93
N SER A 62 0.62 2.56 -14.59
CA SER A 62 2.00 2.92 -14.23
C SER A 62 2.11 3.47 -12.81
N LYS A 63 1.11 4.23 -12.34
CA LYS A 63 1.11 4.75 -10.97
C LYS A 63 0.80 3.64 -9.96
N ALA A 64 -0.15 2.75 -10.26
CA ALA A 64 -0.41 1.59 -9.42
C ALA A 64 0.84 0.72 -9.24
N ALA A 65 1.57 0.48 -10.34
CA ALA A 65 2.83 -0.26 -10.33
C ALA A 65 3.90 0.43 -9.46
N GLN A 66 4.03 1.77 -9.58
CA GLN A 66 4.94 2.54 -8.74
C GLN A 66 4.60 2.43 -7.25
N ILE A 67 3.33 2.53 -6.87
CA ILE A 67 2.90 2.38 -5.47
C ILE A 67 3.25 1.00 -4.92
N LEU A 68 2.96 -0.08 -5.67
CA LEU A 68 3.28 -1.45 -5.25
C LEU A 68 4.79 -1.71 -5.20
N SER A 69 5.57 -1.11 -6.10
CA SER A 69 7.03 -1.24 -6.09
C SER A 69 7.70 -0.60 -4.86
N GLY A 70 7.00 0.30 -4.16
CA GLY A 70 7.48 0.88 -2.91
C GLY A 70 7.32 -0.03 -1.69
N ILE A 71 6.69 -1.21 -1.83
CA ILE A 71 6.58 -2.21 -0.76
C ILE A 71 7.95 -2.86 -0.54
N ASP A 72 8.41 -2.91 0.70
CA ASP A 72 9.61 -3.66 1.07
C ASP A 72 9.30 -5.16 1.11
N LEU A 73 9.51 -5.84 -0.02
CA LEU A 73 9.27 -7.27 -0.19
C LEU A 73 10.36 -8.15 0.46
N ASP A 74 11.44 -7.55 0.94
CA ASP A 74 12.51 -8.22 1.68
C ASP A 74 12.39 -8.05 3.19
N SER A 75 11.34 -7.35 3.64
CA SER A 75 11.02 -7.17 5.05
C SER A 75 10.84 -8.52 5.77
N GLY A 76 11.30 -8.57 7.03
CA GLY A 76 11.15 -9.71 7.92
C GLY A 76 9.72 -9.93 8.45
N MET A 77 8.72 -9.28 7.86
CA MET A 77 7.32 -9.48 8.20
C MET A 77 6.86 -10.91 7.92
N ARG A 78 6.18 -11.52 8.90
CA ARG A 78 5.60 -12.88 8.76
C ARG A 78 4.59 -13.03 7.62
N VAL A 79 3.99 -11.94 7.15
CA VAL A 79 2.99 -11.95 6.07
C VAL A 79 3.62 -12.02 4.67
N ILE A 80 4.92 -11.70 4.54
CA ILE A 80 5.64 -11.71 3.27
C ILE A 80 6.34 -13.08 3.15
N ASP A 81 5.61 -14.06 2.63
CA ASP A 81 6.18 -15.33 2.21
C ASP A 81 6.66 -15.26 0.74
N ASP A 82 7.36 -16.30 0.29
CA ASP A 82 7.86 -16.36 -1.10
C ASP A 82 6.71 -16.31 -2.13
N THR A 83 5.55 -16.85 -1.79
CA THR A 83 4.35 -16.82 -2.64
C THR A 83 3.82 -15.40 -2.81
N PHE A 84 3.71 -14.65 -1.71
CA PHE A 84 3.27 -13.26 -1.70
C PHE A 84 4.24 -12.38 -2.47
N ARG A 85 5.55 -12.54 -2.24
CA ARG A 85 6.59 -11.82 -2.98
C ARG A 85 6.46 -12.06 -4.48
N LEU A 86 6.36 -13.31 -4.90
CA LEU A 86 6.21 -13.67 -6.31
C LEU A 86 4.91 -13.08 -6.90
N SER A 87 3.80 -13.20 -6.17
CA SER A 87 2.50 -12.65 -6.58
C SER A 87 2.57 -11.14 -6.82
N LYS A 88 3.21 -10.38 -5.91
CA LYS A 88 3.40 -8.94 -6.06
C LYS A 88 4.33 -8.58 -7.21
N CYS A 89 5.42 -9.31 -7.40
CA CYS A 89 6.30 -9.10 -8.56
C CYS A 89 5.56 -9.30 -9.89
N VAL A 90 4.74 -10.35 -10.00
CA VAL A 90 3.91 -10.60 -11.18
C VAL A 90 2.86 -9.52 -11.38
N GLN A 91 2.21 -9.06 -10.30
CA GLN A 91 1.24 -7.96 -10.36
C GLN A 91 1.90 -6.67 -10.86
N ILE A 92 3.05 -6.29 -10.30
CA ILE A 92 3.81 -5.09 -10.73
C ILE A 92 4.21 -5.21 -12.20
N ALA A 93 4.75 -6.36 -12.62
CA ALA A 93 5.14 -6.59 -14.00
C ALA A 93 3.95 -6.47 -14.96
N ARG A 94 2.79 -7.05 -14.60
CA ARG A 94 1.56 -6.93 -15.38
C ARG A 94 1.11 -5.47 -15.52
N LEU A 95 1.12 -4.69 -14.43
CA LEU A 95 0.72 -3.29 -14.46
C LEU A 95 1.63 -2.40 -15.30
N TYR A 96 2.91 -2.76 -15.47
CA TYR A 96 3.80 -2.06 -16.40
C TYR A 96 3.60 -2.45 -17.87
N LEU A 97 2.88 -3.54 -18.14
CA LEU A 97 2.61 -4.03 -19.50
C LEU A 97 1.27 -3.55 -20.08
N GLU A 98 0.36 -3.06 -19.23
CA GLU A 98 -0.92 -2.42 -19.61
C GLU A 98 -0.72 -0.94 -19.98
#